data_AF-A0A942S7B4-F1
#
_entry.id   AF-A0A942S7B4-F1
#
_cell.length_a   1.000
_cell.length_b   1.000
_cell.length_c   1.000
_cell.angle_alpha   90.00
_cell.angle_beta   90.00
_cell.angle_gamma   90.00
#
_symmetry.space_group_name_H-M   'P 1'
#
loop_
_entity.id
_entity.type
_entity.pdbx_description
1 polymer ?
#
loop_
_entity_poly.entity_id
_entity_poly.type
_entity_poly.pdbx_seq_one_letter_code
_entity_poly.pdbx_strand_id
1 'polypeptide(L)'
;LSKNDVTFELCREIIKKGEHVLIFVEGFCLHQITLQTPLKKGAPRLLIQGWKDGADVKLLPVWIRFNSFTAFPKEVDINFGSAFGKELAGVSNEEGVMMQAINKETERQLLQLSTITHSRAGIPTALLFLPALLGFITHVWLYVPVQQLARKLQGSIHYDSVLFTVLALSYPLYLLGIMLVLCFSVGIFYALAVGLVLPLLARSYTLWK
;
A
#
# COMPACT_ATOMS: atom_id res chain seq x y z
N LEU A 1 -8.96 -0.92 -28.94
CA LEU A 1 -8.25 -2.21 -28.79
C LEU A 1 -6.74 -2.08 -29.00
N SER A 2 -6.23 -1.32 -29.99
CA SER A 2 -4.78 -1.30 -30.31
C SER A 2 -3.85 -0.87 -29.17
N LYS A 3 -4.31 -0.02 -28.24
CA LYS A 3 -3.51 0.36 -27.06
C LYS A 3 -3.19 -0.82 -26.13
N ASN A 4 -4.05 -1.86 -26.10
CA ASN A 4 -3.79 -3.02 -25.25
C ASN A 4 -2.66 -3.86 -25.83
N ASP A 5 -2.66 -4.07 -27.15
CA ASP A 5 -1.64 -4.90 -27.82
C ASP A 5 -0.24 -4.31 -27.64
N VAL A 6 -0.11 -2.97 -27.73
CA VAL A 6 1.15 -2.26 -27.41
C VAL A 6 1.61 -2.51 -25.96
N THR A 7 0.68 -2.50 -24.99
CA THR A 7 1.01 -2.81 -23.59
C THR A 7 1.46 -4.26 -23.43
N PHE A 8 0.84 -5.21 -24.12
CA PHE A 8 1.26 -6.62 -24.09
C PHE A 8 2.67 -6.79 -24.67
N GLU A 9 2.99 -6.12 -25.78
CA GLU A 9 4.33 -6.12 -26.37
C GLU A 9 5.37 -5.53 -25.41
N LEU A 10 5.07 -4.42 -24.76
CA LEU A 10 5.97 -3.82 -23.77
C LEU A 10 6.23 -4.76 -22.59
N CYS A 11 5.18 -5.36 -22.03
CA CYS A 11 5.31 -6.34 -20.96
C CYS A 11 6.18 -7.54 -21.38
N ARG A 12 6.04 -8.00 -22.63
CA ARG A 12 6.84 -9.09 -23.20
C ARG A 12 8.32 -8.73 -23.27
N GLU A 13 8.66 -7.52 -23.71
CA GLU A 13 10.05 -7.05 -23.77
C GLU A 13 10.67 -6.88 -22.38
N ILE A 14 9.91 -6.38 -21.40
CA ILE A 14 10.34 -6.31 -19.99
C ILE A 14 10.65 -7.71 -19.45
N ILE A 15 9.75 -8.66 -19.67
CA ILE A 15 9.92 -10.05 -19.23
C ILE A 15 11.15 -10.70 -19.88
N LYS A 16 11.40 -10.47 -21.18
CA LYS A 16 12.59 -10.99 -21.88
C LYS A 16 13.90 -10.47 -21.30
N LYS A 17 13.91 -9.25 -20.75
CA LYS A 17 15.07 -8.67 -20.05
C LYS A 17 15.29 -9.28 -18.66
N GLY A 18 14.40 -10.16 -18.20
CA GLY A 18 14.43 -10.70 -16.83
C GLY A 18 13.89 -9.74 -15.78
N GLU A 19 13.17 -8.69 -16.20
CA GLU A 19 12.53 -7.73 -15.30
C GLU A 19 11.15 -8.21 -14.83
N HIS A 20 10.58 -7.52 -13.85
CA HIS A 20 9.31 -7.88 -13.22
C HIS A 20 8.15 -7.04 -13.73
N VAL A 21 6.97 -7.65 -13.85
CA VAL A 21 5.71 -6.97 -14.20
C VAL A 21 4.70 -7.14 -13.07
N LEU A 22 4.14 -6.03 -12.58
CA LEU A 22 3.07 -6.02 -11.60
C LEU A 22 1.72 -5.91 -12.31
N ILE A 23 0.78 -6.81 -12.02
CA ILE A 23 -0.55 -6.85 -12.64
C ILE A 23 -1.62 -7.02 -11.57
N PHE A 24 -2.62 -6.14 -11.59
CA PHE A 24 -3.87 -6.34 -10.84
C PHE A 24 -4.81 -7.25 -11.61
N VAL A 25 -4.86 -8.53 -11.21
CA VAL A 25 -5.57 -9.60 -11.95
C VAL A 25 -7.10 -9.44 -12.00
N GLU A 26 -7.69 -8.64 -11.12
CA GLU A 26 -9.12 -8.33 -11.10
C GLU A 26 -9.52 -7.36 -12.22
N GLY A 27 -8.60 -6.49 -12.66
CA GLY A 27 -8.84 -5.46 -13.66
C GLY A 27 -9.75 -4.31 -13.20
N PHE A 28 -10.07 -4.22 -11.91
CA PHE A 28 -10.83 -3.13 -11.31
C PHE A 28 -10.12 -2.63 -10.04
N CYS A 29 -10.22 -1.32 -9.78
CA CYS A 29 -9.77 -0.71 -8.53
C CYS A 29 -11.00 -0.15 -7.81
N LEU A 30 -11.70 -1.01 -7.05
CA LEU A 30 -12.83 -0.63 -6.22
C LEU A 30 -12.42 -0.58 -4.75
N HIS A 31 -13.08 0.25 -3.93
CA HIS A 31 -12.86 0.30 -2.48
C HIS A 31 -13.49 -0.91 -1.77
N GLN A 32 -12.95 -2.10 -2.02
CA GLN A 32 -13.41 -3.35 -1.44
C GLN A 32 -12.23 -4.21 -0.97
N ILE A 33 -12.51 -5.14 -0.06
CA ILE A 33 -11.51 -6.00 0.60
C ILE A 33 -11.63 -7.47 0.17
N THR A 34 -12.50 -7.77 -0.80
CA THR A 34 -12.79 -9.12 -1.27
C THR A 34 -12.27 -9.34 -2.67
N LEU A 35 -11.71 -10.53 -2.91
CA LEU A 35 -11.22 -10.93 -4.22
C LEU A 35 -12.37 -10.97 -5.22
N GLN A 36 -12.22 -10.30 -6.36
CA GLN A 36 -13.19 -10.34 -7.44
C GLN A 36 -12.94 -11.50 -8.37
N THR A 37 -13.89 -12.44 -8.40
CA THR A 37 -13.85 -13.61 -9.26
C THR A 37 -14.96 -13.50 -10.32
N PRO A 38 -14.74 -14.02 -11.55
CA PRO A 38 -13.51 -14.66 -12.03
C PRO A 38 -12.41 -13.66 -12.40
N LEU A 39 -11.15 -14.07 -12.24
CA LEU A 39 -9.97 -13.28 -12.63
C LEU A 39 -9.93 -13.03 -14.15
N LYS A 40 -9.33 -11.91 -14.56
CA LYS A 40 -9.18 -11.57 -15.97
C LYS A 40 -8.14 -12.46 -16.66
N LYS A 41 -8.24 -12.56 -17.99
CA LYS A 41 -7.36 -13.43 -18.81
C LYS A 41 -5.97 -12.83 -19.12
N GLY A 42 -5.71 -11.59 -18.72
CA GLY A 42 -4.50 -10.85 -19.11
C GLY A 42 -3.21 -11.47 -18.57
N ALA A 43 -3.15 -11.77 -17.27
CA ALA A 43 -1.97 -12.34 -16.64
C ALA A 43 -1.65 -13.77 -17.16
N PRO A 44 -2.61 -14.71 -17.26
CA PRO A 44 -2.35 -16.01 -17.87
C PRO A 44 -1.84 -15.91 -19.31
N ARG A 45 -2.39 -14.99 -20.11
CA ARG A 45 -1.95 -14.79 -21.50
C ARG A 45 -0.50 -14.35 -21.60
N LEU A 46 -0.06 -13.42 -20.74
CA LEU A 46 1.35 -12.99 -20.68
C LEU A 46 2.29 -14.12 -20.29
N LEU A 47 1.89 -14.93 -19.30
CA LEU A 47 2.68 -16.05 -18.82
C LEU A 47 2.90 -17.12 -19.92
N ILE A 48 1.82 -17.51 -20.60
CA ILE A 48 1.84 -18.48 -21.71
C ILE A 48 2.71 -17.97 -22.87
N GLN A 49 2.56 -16.69 -23.24
CA GLN A 49 3.38 -16.09 -24.29
C GLN A 49 4.86 -16.06 -23.91
N GLY A 50 5.17 -15.69 -22.66
CA GLY A 50 6.54 -15.73 -22.15
C GLY A 50 7.17 -17.12 -22.23
N TRP A 51 6.41 -18.17 -21.93
CA TRP A 51 6.90 -19.54 -22.08
C TRP A 51 7.13 -19.96 -23.54
N LYS A 52 6.25 -19.53 -24.46
CA LYS A 52 6.43 -19.76 -25.90
C LYS A 52 7.67 -19.06 -26.45
N ASP A 53 8.05 -17.94 -25.86
CA ASP A 53 9.27 -17.21 -26.21
C ASP A 53 10.55 -17.81 -25.61
N GLY A 54 10.42 -18.90 -24.87
CA GLY A 54 11.54 -19.56 -24.20
C GLY A 54 11.90 -18.95 -22.84
N ALA A 55 11.25 -17.87 -22.40
CA ALA A 55 11.53 -17.27 -21.09
C ALA A 55 11.02 -18.16 -19.93
N ASP A 56 11.77 -18.21 -18.83
CA ASP A 56 11.37 -18.91 -17.61
C ASP A 56 10.57 -17.99 -16.68
N VAL A 57 9.39 -17.58 -17.15
CA VAL A 57 8.52 -16.64 -16.44
C VAL A 57 7.76 -17.37 -15.34
N LYS A 58 7.72 -16.76 -14.14
CA LYS A 58 6.94 -17.24 -13.01
C LYS A 58 5.94 -16.19 -12.56
N LEU A 59 4.81 -16.64 -12.04
CA LEU A 59 3.76 -15.81 -11.45
C LEU A 59 3.83 -15.96 -9.93
N LEU A 60 3.93 -14.84 -9.22
CA LEU A 60 3.89 -14.77 -7.76
C LEU A 60 2.59 -14.09 -7.31
N PRO A 61 1.64 -14.83 -6.73
CA PRO A 61 0.45 -14.22 -6.14
C PRO A 61 0.82 -13.37 -4.93
N VAL A 62 0.33 -12.13 -4.89
CA VAL A 62 0.52 -11.20 -3.76
C VAL A 62 -0.84 -10.64 -3.37
N TRP A 63 -1.21 -10.84 -2.11
CA TRP A 63 -2.41 -10.24 -1.54
C TRP A 63 -2.04 -8.98 -0.77
N ILE A 64 -2.70 -7.87 -1.09
CA ILE A 64 -2.51 -6.58 -0.43
C ILE A 64 -3.84 -6.16 0.17
N ARG A 65 -3.86 -5.92 1.48
CA ARG A 65 -5.04 -5.44 2.22
C ARG A 65 -4.71 -4.16 2.96
N PHE A 66 -5.58 -3.16 2.81
CA PHE A 66 -5.58 -1.98 3.67
C PHE A 66 -6.53 -2.20 4.85
N ASN A 67 -6.14 -1.76 6.05
CA ASN A 67 -7.01 -1.78 7.23
C ASN A 67 -8.23 -0.84 7.08
N SER A 68 -8.08 0.26 6.36
CA SER A 68 -9.13 1.23 6.10
C SER A 68 -8.82 2.08 4.86
N PHE A 69 -9.83 2.38 4.06
CA PHE A 69 -9.72 3.34 2.95
C PHE A 69 -9.89 4.79 3.38
N THR A 70 -10.47 5.06 4.56
CA THR A 70 -10.77 6.43 5.00
C THR A 70 -10.13 6.81 6.34
N ALA A 71 -9.87 5.84 7.23
CA ALA A 71 -9.32 6.12 8.55
C ALA A 71 -7.78 6.19 8.55
N PHE A 72 -7.25 6.89 9.55
CA PHE A 72 -5.82 6.98 9.88
C PHE A 72 -5.61 6.52 11.33
N PRO A 73 -4.56 5.73 11.64
CA PRO A 73 -3.45 5.32 10.76
C PRO A 73 -3.83 4.28 9.69
N LYS A 74 -3.11 4.31 8.55
CA LYS A 74 -3.20 3.30 7.50
C LYS A 74 -2.22 2.17 7.80
N GLU A 75 -2.72 0.96 7.78
CA GLU A 75 -1.90 -0.25 7.84
C GLU A 75 -2.15 -1.06 6.57
N VAL A 76 -1.08 -1.68 6.08
CA VAL A 76 -1.09 -2.50 4.87
C VAL A 76 -0.54 -3.87 5.23
N ASP A 77 -1.37 -4.89 5.04
CA ASP A 77 -0.96 -6.28 5.11
C ASP A 77 -0.57 -6.74 3.70
N ILE A 78 0.64 -7.27 3.56
CA ILE A 78 1.14 -7.82 2.31
C ILE A 78 1.50 -9.29 2.55
N ASN A 79 0.78 -10.19 1.87
CA ASN A 79 0.96 -11.63 1.98
C ASN A 79 1.43 -12.18 0.64
N PHE A 80 2.57 -12.88 0.64
CA PHE A 80 3.17 -13.48 -0.54
C PHE A 80 2.83 -14.97 -0.62
N GLY A 81 2.38 -15.42 -1.79
CA GLY A 81 2.15 -16.83 -2.09
C GLY A 81 3.42 -17.54 -2.54
N SER A 82 3.24 -18.73 -3.13
CA SER A 82 4.32 -19.48 -3.77
C SER A 82 4.36 -19.19 -5.26
N ALA A 83 5.53 -18.77 -5.75
CA ALA A 83 5.75 -18.56 -7.18
C ALA A 83 5.58 -19.88 -7.95
N PHE A 84 4.88 -19.81 -9.08
CA PHE A 84 4.67 -20.95 -9.96
C PHE A 84 4.92 -20.58 -11.43
N GLY A 85 5.28 -21.55 -12.26
CA GLY A 85 5.71 -21.39 -13.64
C GLY A 85 5.25 -22.53 -14.56
N LYS A 86 6.18 -23.03 -15.38
CA LYS A 86 5.93 -24.00 -16.47
C LYS A 86 5.38 -25.34 -16.02
N GLU A 87 5.41 -25.66 -14.73
CA GLU A 87 4.78 -26.87 -14.18
C GLU A 87 3.26 -26.92 -14.45
N LEU A 88 2.59 -25.76 -14.56
CA LEU A 88 1.18 -25.67 -14.96
C LEU A 88 0.98 -25.71 -16.48
N ALA A 89 2.05 -25.52 -17.27
CA ALA A 89 1.98 -25.59 -18.73
C ALA A 89 1.78 -27.02 -19.24
N GLY A 90 2.15 -28.03 -18.44
CA GLY A 90 1.99 -29.45 -18.79
C GLY A 90 0.56 -29.98 -18.67
N VAL A 91 -0.40 -29.17 -18.21
CA VAL A 91 -1.78 -29.60 -17.94
C VAL A 91 -2.57 -29.87 -19.22
N SER A 92 -2.32 -29.11 -20.30
CA SER A 92 -2.95 -29.31 -21.61
C SER A 92 -2.24 -28.52 -22.70
N ASN A 93 -2.29 -29.00 -23.95
CA ASN A 93 -1.84 -28.26 -25.13
C ASN A 93 -2.83 -27.15 -25.54
N GLU A 94 -4.05 -27.15 -24.99
CA GLU A 94 -5.04 -26.11 -25.27
C GLU A 94 -4.83 -24.88 -24.39
N GLU A 95 -4.56 -23.73 -25.01
CA GLU A 95 -4.33 -22.47 -24.31
C GLU A 95 -5.47 -22.08 -23.36
N GLY A 96 -6.73 -22.34 -23.75
CA GLY A 96 -7.89 -22.00 -22.94
C GLY A 96 -7.91 -22.75 -21.60
N VAL A 97 -7.59 -24.05 -21.63
CA VAL A 97 -7.52 -24.91 -20.43
C VAL A 97 -6.35 -24.48 -19.54
N MET A 98 -5.20 -24.18 -20.14
CA MET A 98 -4.03 -23.68 -19.43
C MET A 98 -4.31 -22.33 -18.74
N MET A 99 -4.99 -21.40 -19.42
CA MET A 99 -5.39 -20.12 -18.80
C MET A 99 -6.32 -20.31 -17.61
N GLN A 100 -7.28 -21.24 -17.70
CA GLN A 100 -8.17 -21.57 -16.59
C GLN A 100 -7.41 -22.19 -15.42
N ALA A 101 -6.46 -23.09 -15.68
CA ALA A 101 -5.62 -23.69 -14.64
C ALA A 101 -4.79 -22.63 -13.89
N ILE A 102 -4.15 -21.71 -14.62
CA ILE A 102 -3.38 -20.60 -14.03
C ILE A 102 -4.27 -19.71 -13.17
N ASN A 103 -5.45 -19.32 -13.68
CA ASN A 103 -6.37 -18.48 -12.93
C ASN A 103 -6.89 -19.17 -11.67
N LYS A 104 -7.23 -20.47 -11.75
CA LYS A 104 -7.71 -21.25 -10.62
C LYS A 104 -6.64 -21.37 -9.52
N GLU A 105 -5.39 -21.62 -9.89
CA GLU A 105 -4.29 -21.67 -8.92
C GLU A 105 -4.01 -20.29 -8.31
N THR A 106 -4.03 -19.23 -9.12
CA THR A 106 -3.89 -17.85 -8.64
C THR A 106 -5.00 -17.50 -7.64
N GLU A 107 -6.25 -17.80 -7.98
CA GLU A 107 -7.42 -17.56 -7.13
C GLU A 107 -7.31 -18.34 -5.81
N ARG A 108 -6.95 -19.63 -5.88
CA ARG A 108 -6.74 -20.47 -4.70
C ARG A 108 -5.72 -19.87 -3.74
N GLN A 109 -4.56 -19.43 -4.24
CA GLN A 109 -3.54 -18.80 -3.41
C GLN A 109 -4.00 -17.46 -2.86
N LEU A 110 -4.59 -16.58 -3.68
CA LEU A 110 -5.06 -15.27 -3.21
C LEU A 110 -6.13 -15.40 -2.12
N LEU A 111 -7.07 -16.34 -2.25
CA LEU A 111 -8.07 -16.60 -1.22
C LEU A 111 -7.43 -17.09 0.08
N GLN A 112 -6.43 -17.98 0.01
CA GLN A 112 -5.69 -18.41 1.20
C GLN A 112 -4.90 -17.26 1.83
N LEU A 113 -4.22 -16.44 1.02
CA LEU A 113 -3.48 -15.28 1.50
C LEU A 113 -4.39 -14.22 2.11
N SER A 114 -5.65 -14.15 1.67
CA SER A 114 -6.64 -13.24 2.24
C SER A 114 -7.01 -13.60 3.69
N THR A 115 -6.91 -14.85 4.12
CA THR A 115 -7.26 -15.21 5.51
C THR A 115 -6.15 -14.88 6.50
N ILE A 116 -4.92 -14.66 6.01
CA ILE A 116 -3.77 -14.29 6.84
C ILE A 116 -3.92 -12.82 7.24
N THR A 117 -4.01 -12.59 8.55
CA THR A 117 -3.99 -11.27 9.17
C THR A 117 -2.80 -11.15 10.11
N HIS A 118 -2.11 -10.03 10.05
CA HIS A 118 -0.97 -9.77 10.93
C HIS A 118 -1.45 -8.99 12.14
N SER A 119 -1.77 -9.70 13.23
CA SER A 119 -2.02 -9.02 14.50
C SER A 119 -0.69 -8.53 15.08
N ARG A 120 -0.56 -7.22 15.26
CA ARG A 120 0.57 -6.66 16.01
C ARG A 120 0.29 -6.77 17.50
N ALA A 121 1.29 -7.20 18.27
CA ALA A 121 1.28 -7.07 19.72
C ALA A 121 1.16 -5.57 20.07
N GLY A 122 -0.03 -5.17 20.51
CA GLY A 122 -0.32 -3.79 20.89
C GLY A 122 0.26 -3.46 22.26
N ILE A 123 0.75 -2.23 22.41
CA ILE A 123 0.93 -1.64 23.74
C ILE A 123 -0.47 -1.45 24.32
N PRO A 124 -0.72 -1.80 25.60
CA PRO A 124 -2.04 -1.62 26.20
C PRO A 124 -2.51 -0.17 26.03
N THR A 125 -3.71 -0.01 25.47
CA THR A 125 -4.31 1.29 25.15
C THR A 125 -4.39 2.22 26.36
N ALA A 126 -4.57 1.67 27.57
CA ALA A 126 -4.56 2.45 28.81
C ALA A 126 -3.23 3.19 29.06
N LEU A 127 -2.08 2.57 28.73
CA LEU A 127 -0.75 3.18 28.92
C LEU A 127 -0.49 4.31 27.92
N LEU A 128 -1.07 4.20 26.73
CA LEU A 128 -0.91 5.19 25.67
C LEU A 128 -1.83 6.40 25.82
N PHE A 129 -2.80 6.38 26.75
CA PHE A 129 -3.81 7.44 26.87
C PHE A 129 -3.21 8.83 27.10
N LEU A 130 -2.35 8.99 28.12
CA LEU A 130 -1.73 10.29 28.43
C LEU A 130 -0.84 10.82 27.29
N PRO A 131 0.12 10.04 26.75
CA PRO A 131 0.93 10.53 25.63
C PRO A 131 0.10 10.74 24.36
N ALA A 132 -0.95 9.96 24.12
CA ALA A 132 -1.89 10.17 23.02
C ALA A 132 -2.69 11.47 23.17
N LEU A 133 -3.16 11.79 24.38
CA LEU A 133 -3.88 13.03 24.67
C LEU A 133 -2.99 14.25 24.43
N LEU A 134 -1.75 14.22 24.91
CA LEU A 134 -0.77 15.28 24.66
C LEU A 134 -0.49 15.40 23.16
N GLY A 135 -0.26 14.27 22.48
CA GLY A 135 -0.07 14.24 21.03
C GLY A 135 -1.24 14.84 20.26
N PHE A 136 -2.48 14.55 20.66
CA PHE A 136 -3.68 15.13 20.07
C PHE A 136 -3.72 16.65 20.27
N ILE A 137 -3.56 17.13 21.51
CA ILE A 137 -3.65 18.56 21.84
C ILE A 137 -2.59 19.37 21.10
N THR A 138 -1.36 18.86 20.99
CA THR A 138 -0.30 19.59 20.28
C THR A 138 -0.58 19.59 18.79
N HIS A 139 -0.93 18.45 18.19
CA HIS A 139 -1.00 18.31 16.73
C HIS A 139 -2.32 18.76 16.10
N VAL A 140 -3.41 18.90 16.87
CA VAL A 140 -4.73 19.30 16.32
C VAL A 140 -4.67 20.65 15.61
N TRP A 141 -3.84 21.57 16.11
CA TRP A 141 -3.67 22.92 15.56
C TRP A 141 -3.02 22.94 14.18
N LEU A 142 -2.17 21.96 13.87
CA LEU A 142 -1.62 21.79 12.53
C LEU A 142 -2.54 20.92 11.67
N TYR A 143 -2.99 19.80 12.23
CA TYR A 143 -3.65 18.75 11.46
C TYR A 143 -5.01 19.19 10.89
N VAL A 144 -5.84 19.88 11.68
CA VAL A 144 -7.19 20.29 11.23
C VAL A 144 -7.14 21.29 10.07
N PRO A 145 -6.33 22.38 10.13
CA PRO A 145 -6.17 23.28 8.98
C PRO A 145 -5.63 22.58 7.73
N VAL A 146 -4.62 21.72 7.90
CA VAL A 146 -4.04 20.93 6.80
C VAL A 146 -5.07 19.99 6.19
N GLN A 147 -5.94 19.38 7.00
CA GLN A 147 -7.03 18.54 6.53
C GLN A 147 -8.01 19.32 5.65
N GLN A 148 -8.39 20.53 6.06
CA GLN A 148 -9.28 21.39 5.30
C GLN A 148 -8.64 21.84 3.98
N LEU A 149 -7.34 22.16 4.00
CA LEU A 149 -6.58 22.52 2.81
C LEU A 149 -6.49 21.33 1.84
N ALA A 150 -6.20 20.13 2.34
CA ALA A 150 -6.13 18.92 1.52
C ALA A 150 -7.46 18.61 0.82
N ARG A 151 -8.59 18.78 1.51
CA ARG A 151 -9.92 18.62 0.89
C ARG A 151 -10.18 19.63 -0.23
N LYS A 152 -9.69 20.87 -0.08
CA LYS A 152 -9.82 21.91 -1.11
C LYS A 152 -8.90 21.66 -2.32
N LEU A 153 -7.72 21.12 -2.08
CA LEU A 153 -6.70 20.87 -3.11
C LEU A 153 -6.85 19.53 -3.83
N GLN A 154 -7.67 18.62 -3.31
CA GLN A 154 -7.80 17.26 -3.82
C GLN A 154 -8.11 17.22 -5.33
N GLY A 155 -9.09 18.00 -5.81
CA GLY A 155 -9.49 17.97 -7.21
C GLY A 155 -9.72 16.55 -7.72
N SER A 156 -8.98 16.15 -8.77
CA SER A 156 -8.97 14.77 -9.33
C SER A 156 -7.89 13.85 -8.73
N ILE A 157 -7.08 14.33 -7.80
CA ILE A 157 -6.01 13.59 -7.12
C ILE A 157 -6.59 12.88 -5.89
N HIS A 158 -5.96 11.81 -5.42
CA HIS A 158 -6.38 11.12 -4.21
C HIS A 158 -6.15 11.99 -2.96
N TYR A 159 -7.19 12.12 -2.12
CA TYR A 159 -7.18 12.90 -0.89
C TYR A 159 -5.95 12.61 -0.01
N ASP A 160 -5.65 11.33 0.21
CA ASP A 160 -4.59 10.90 1.10
C ASP A 160 -3.20 11.33 0.59
N SER A 161 -2.98 11.33 -0.73
CA SER A 161 -1.73 11.79 -1.33
C SER A 161 -1.52 13.30 -1.12
N VAL A 162 -2.59 14.09 -1.27
CA VAL A 162 -2.53 15.53 -1.03
C VAL A 162 -2.30 15.82 0.45
N LEU A 163 -3.04 15.16 1.33
CA LEU A 163 -2.88 15.30 2.78
C LEU A 163 -1.45 14.96 3.21
N PHE A 164 -0.91 13.82 2.74
CA PHE A 164 0.47 13.41 3.00
C PHE A 164 1.47 14.46 2.53
N THR A 165 1.31 14.97 1.30
CA THR A 165 2.22 15.97 0.72
C THR A 165 2.23 17.27 1.52
N VAL A 166 1.04 17.78 1.88
CA VAL A 166 0.92 19.01 2.66
C VAL A 166 1.48 18.82 4.07
N LEU A 167 1.24 17.68 4.71
CA LEU A 167 1.82 17.36 6.02
C LEU A 167 3.34 17.21 5.96
N ALA A 168 3.88 16.54 4.95
CA ALA A 168 5.32 16.36 4.76
C ALA A 168 6.06 17.70 4.66
N LEU A 169 5.44 18.71 4.05
CA LEU A 169 5.99 20.07 3.96
C LEU A 169 5.73 20.90 5.22
N SER A 170 4.51 20.87 5.76
CA SER A 170 4.10 21.75 6.87
C SER A 170 4.58 21.27 8.25
N TYR A 171 4.75 19.96 8.45
CA TYR A 171 5.12 19.40 9.75
C TYR A 171 6.53 19.78 10.22
N PRO A 172 7.58 19.71 9.36
CA PRO A 172 8.90 20.20 9.74
C PRO A 172 8.92 21.69 10.10
N LEU A 173 8.16 22.51 9.37
CA LEU A 173 8.02 23.95 9.64
C LEU A 173 7.33 24.21 10.98
N TYR A 174 6.28 23.44 11.27
CA TYR A 174 5.57 23.50 12.55
C TYR A 174 6.48 23.12 13.73
N LEU A 175 7.24 22.02 13.63
CA LEU A 175 8.21 21.62 14.65
C LEU A 175 9.29 22.68 14.86
N LEU A 176 9.84 23.21 13.76
CA LEU A 176 10.87 24.26 13.82
C LEU A 176 10.32 25.53 14.50
N GLY A 177 9.09 25.92 14.20
CA GLY A 177 8.43 27.05 14.86
C GLY A 177 8.31 26.87 16.37
N ILE A 178 7.86 25.70 16.84
CA ILE A 178 7.79 25.38 18.27
C ILE A 178 9.19 25.40 18.90
N MET A 179 10.16 24.77 18.25
CA MET A 179 11.53 24.72 18.75
C MET A 179 12.15 26.12 18.88
N LEU A 180 11.91 27.02 17.91
CA LEU A 180 12.38 28.40 17.99
C LEU A 180 11.77 29.14 19.19
N VAL A 181 10.45 29.06 19.37
CA VAL A 181 9.77 29.70 20.51
C VAL A 181 10.32 29.18 21.85
N LEU A 182 10.52 27.87 21.97
CA LEU A 182 11.08 27.26 23.18
C LEU A 182 12.55 27.62 23.40
N CYS A 183 13.33 27.74 22.32
CA CYS A 183 14.74 28.11 22.39
C CYS A 183 14.90 29.52 22.99
N PHE A 184 14.05 30.47 22.60
CA PHE A 184 14.08 31.83 23.15
C PHE A 184 13.50 31.92 24.58
N SER A 185 12.57 31.04 24.94
CA SER A 185 11.86 31.13 26.22
C SER A 185 12.54 30.35 27.35
N VAL A 186 12.95 29.11 27.09
CA VAL A 186 13.41 28.14 28.10
C VAL A 186 14.84 27.66 27.81
N GLY A 187 15.30 27.83 26.58
CA GLY A 187 16.65 27.47 26.14
C GLY A 187 16.70 26.29 25.17
N ILE A 188 17.86 26.14 24.53
CA ILE A 188 18.05 25.23 23.40
C ILE A 188 17.86 23.74 23.75
N PHE A 189 18.26 23.31 24.96
CA PHE A 189 18.14 21.90 25.36
C PHE A 189 16.69 21.43 25.43
N TYR A 190 15.79 22.26 25.98
CA TYR A 190 14.36 21.96 26.04
C TYR A 190 13.72 21.97 24.65
N ALA A 191 14.13 22.92 23.80
CA ALA A 191 13.68 22.96 22.41
C ALA A 191 14.04 21.67 21.65
N LEU A 192 15.28 21.20 21.76
CA LEU A 192 15.73 19.94 21.15
C LEU A 192 14.98 18.72 21.71
N ALA A 193 14.80 18.65 23.03
CA ALA A 193 14.04 17.58 23.68
C ALA A 193 12.60 17.52 23.16
N VAL A 194 11.91 18.67 23.07
CA VAL A 194 10.54 18.75 22.54
C VAL A 194 10.48 18.39 21.05
N GLY A 195 11.47 18.81 20.26
CA GLY A 195 11.58 18.43 18.85
C GLY A 195 11.64 16.91 18.63
N LEU A 196 12.27 16.17 19.55
CA LEU A 196 12.32 14.71 19.53
C LEU A 196 11.05 14.05 20.10
N VAL A 197 10.45 14.64 21.14
CA VAL A 197 9.29 14.07 21.84
C VAL A 197 7.99 14.25 21.07
N LEU A 198 7.79 15.38 20.38
CA LEU A 198 6.53 15.65 19.65
C LEU A 198 6.17 14.59 18.60
N PRO A 199 7.09 14.13 17.72
CA PRO A 199 6.81 13.03 16.80
C PRO A 199 6.43 11.72 17.52
N LEU A 200 7.02 11.45 18.69
CA LEU A 200 6.69 10.28 19.49
C LEU A 200 5.28 10.37 20.07
N LEU A 201 4.88 11.56 20.56
CA LEU A 201 3.51 11.80 21.03
C LEU A 201 2.48 11.67 19.91
N ALA A 202 2.78 12.17 18.71
CA ALA A 202 1.94 11.96 17.53
C ALA A 202 1.77 10.46 17.24
N ARG A 203 2.85 9.69 17.30
CA ARG A 203 2.81 8.23 17.13
C ARG A 203 1.99 7.54 18.23
N SER A 204 2.11 7.96 19.49
CA SER A 204 1.28 7.43 20.59
C SER A 204 -0.21 7.63 20.33
N TYR A 205 -0.62 8.78 19.78
CA TYR A 205 -2.01 9.00 19.37
C TYR A 205 -2.46 8.03 18.28
N THR A 206 -1.61 7.75 17.29
CA THR A 206 -1.95 6.79 16.22
C THR A 206 -2.06 5.35 16.70
N LEU A 207 -1.31 4.96 17.73
CA LEU A 207 -1.37 3.60 18.30
C LEU A 207 -2.52 3.43 19.30
N TRP A 208 -3.00 4.52 19.89
CA TRP A 208 -4.10 4.50 20.85
C TRP A 208 -5.47 4.38 20.17
N LYS A 209 -5.61 4.94 18.98
CA LYS A 209 -6.83 5.00 18.18
C LYS A 209 -7.02 3.76 17.32
#